data_AF-A0A6I9WIZ1-F1
#
_entry.id   AF-A0A6I9WIZ1-F1
#
_cell.length_a   1.000
_cell.length_b   1.000
_cell.length_c   1.000
_cell.angle_alpha   90.00
_cell.angle_beta   90.00
_cell.angle_gamma   90.00
#
_symmetry.space_group_name_H-M   'P 1'
#
loop_
_entity.id
_entity.type
_entity.pdbx_description
1 polymer ?
#
loop_
_entity_poly.entity_id
_entity_poly.type
_entity_poly.pdbx_seq_one_letter_code
_entity_poly.pdbx_strand_id
1 'polypeptide(L)'
;MCRKWFAKFRCGDFDLQNAFRSDRPVTTDIDQIKVLIDSNRHLTTTEIGHNLNIDQSTVSRHLRKLGIVNKLDVWVPHELSEKNLMDRISACDSLLKRHQNEPFLKRMITGDEKWIVYNNVSRKRSWSKRSEAAQTIAKAELHPKKIMLSIWRDWKGIVYYELLPFNKTINSTKYCSQLAKLK
;
A
#
# COMPACT_ATOMS: atom_id res chain seq x y z
N MET A 1 11.00 23.25 51.75
CA MET A 1 11.49 22.30 50.73
C MET A 1 12.37 21.20 51.36
N CYS A 2 13.42 21.55 52.10
CA CYS A 2 14.35 20.58 52.71
C CYS A 2 13.67 19.57 53.66
N ARG A 3 12.72 19.99 54.50
CA ARG A 3 11.99 19.08 55.41
C ARG A 3 11.20 17.96 54.69
N LYS A 4 10.65 18.23 53.49
CA LYS A 4 9.91 17.22 52.70
C LYS A 4 10.85 16.16 52.12
N TRP A 5 12.02 16.58 51.63
CA TRP A 5 13.07 15.67 51.15
C TRP A 5 13.66 14.80 52.28
N PHE A 6 13.96 15.41 53.44
CA PHE A 6 14.43 14.66 54.61
C PHE A 6 13.41 13.65 55.14
N ALA A 7 12.10 13.89 54.98
CA ALA A 7 11.07 12.92 55.32
C ALA A 7 11.02 11.77 54.29
N LYS A 8 11.12 12.09 52.99
CA LYS A 8 11.18 11.11 51.88
C LYS A 8 12.37 10.15 52.06
N PHE A 9 13.57 10.68 52.31
CA PHE A 9 14.78 9.89 52.56
C PHE A 9 14.71 9.05 53.83
N ARG A 10 14.11 9.56 54.91
CA ARG A 10 13.91 8.77 56.14
C ARG A 10 12.90 7.64 55.98
N CYS A 11 12.02 7.72 54.99
CA CYS A 11 11.09 6.65 54.61
C CYS A 11 11.72 5.63 53.65
N GLY A 12 13.03 5.75 53.34
CA GLY A 12 13.75 4.85 52.43
C GLY A 12 13.57 5.14 50.94
N ASP A 13 12.87 6.23 50.58
CA ASP A 13 12.69 6.66 49.20
C ASP A 13 13.77 7.69 48.83
N PHE A 14 14.81 7.20 48.14
CA PHE A 14 15.94 7.99 47.63
C PHE A 14 15.76 8.43 46.18
N ASP A 15 14.57 8.27 45.60
CA ASP A 15 14.33 8.69 44.23
C ASP A 15 14.41 10.21 44.11
N LEU A 16 15.38 10.66 43.33
CA LEU A 16 15.63 12.07 43.03
C LEU A 16 14.76 12.57 41.87
N GLN A 17 14.06 11.68 41.16
CA GLN A 17 13.13 12.08 40.12
C GLN A 17 11.91 12.78 40.72
N ASN A 18 11.42 13.77 39.98
CA ASN A 18 10.13 14.36 40.33
C ASN A 18 9.07 13.27 40.20
N ALA A 19 8.25 13.11 41.24
CA ALA A 19 7.05 12.30 41.15
C ALA A 19 6.21 12.75 39.94
N PHE A 20 5.48 11.80 39.34
CA PHE A 20 4.60 12.09 38.21
C PHE A 20 3.69 13.27 38.58
N ARG A 21 3.90 14.39 37.89
CA ARG A 21 3.06 15.57 38.07
C ARG A 21 1.80 15.33 37.26
N SER A 22 0.65 15.65 37.82
CA SER A 22 -0.60 15.67 37.06
C SER A 22 -0.43 16.66 35.92
N ASP A 23 -0.25 16.15 34.70
CA ASP A 23 -0.25 16.99 33.51
C ASP A 23 -1.61 17.69 33.36
N ARG A 24 -1.65 18.76 32.56
CA ARG A 24 -2.91 19.41 32.19
C ARG A 24 -3.85 18.34 31.62
N PRO A 25 -5.11 18.23 32.09
CA PRO A 25 -6.01 17.19 31.64
C PRO A 25 -6.18 17.23 30.11
N VAL A 26 -5.78 16.15 29.42
CA VAL A 26 -5.97 15.95 27.97
C VAL A 26 -7.29 15.21 27.76
N THR A 27 -8.39 15.79 28.24
CA THR A 27 -9.51 14.94 28.68
C THR A 27 -10.53 14.57 27.62
N THR A 28 -10.57 15.15 26.40
CA THR A 28 -11.78 14.92 25.58
C THR A 28 -11.57 14.79 24.06
N ASP A 29 -10.44 15.23 23.51
CA ASP A 29 -10.34 15.35 22.05
C ASP A 29 -9.83 14.07 21.37
N ILE A 30 -9.07 13.22 22.07
CA ILE A 30 -8.44 12.03 21.45
C ILE A 30 -9.49 11.01 20.98
N ASP A 31 -10.49 10.73 21.81
CA ASP A 31 -11.52 9.76 21.46
C ASP A 31 -12.47 10.31 20.40
N GLN A 32 -12.74 11.62 20.40
CA GLN A 32 -13.48 12.28 19.33
C GLN A 32 -12.73 12.25 18.00
N ILE A 33 -11.40 12.46 18.01
CA ILE A 33 -10.54 12.31 16.83
C ILE A 33 -10.61 10.88 16.29
N LYS A 34 -10.57 9.85 17.15
CA LYS A 34 -10.71 8.45 16.72
C LYS A 34 -12.06 8.19 16.05
N VAL A 35 -13.16 8.62 16.67
CA VAL A 35 -14.52 8.45 16.13
C VAL A 35 -14.64 9.10 14.74
N LEU A 36 -14.06 10.29 14.54
CA LEU A 36 -14.06 10.94 13.22
C LEU A 36 -13.26 10.15 12.18
N ILE A 37 -12.10 9.61 12.54
CA ILE A 37 -11.26 8.81 11.62
C ILE A 37 -11.92 7.48 11.28
N ASP A 38 -12.54 6.83 12.26
CA ASP A 38 -13.25 5.56 12.03
C ASP A 38 -14.47 5.75 11.13
N SER A 39 -15.10 6.92 11.19
CA SER A 39 -16.20 7.30 10.30
C SER A 39 -15.70 7.66 8.90
N ASN A 40 -14.61 8.42 8.78
CA ASN A 40 -14.00 8.78 7.50
C ASN A 40 -12.47 8.89 7.62
N ARG A 41 -11.77 7.91 7.04
CA ARG A 41 -10.30 7.81 7.08
C ARG A 41 -9.58 8.81 6.18
N HIS A 42 -10.29 9.52 5.32
CA HIS A 42 -9.70 10.48 4.37
C HIS A 42 -9.73 11.93 4.88
N LEU A 43 -10.23 12.18 6.09
CA LEU A 43 -10.25 13.52 6.66
C LEU A 43 -8.82 14.07 6.83
N THR A 44 -8.64 15.31 6.43
CA THR A 44 -7.41 16.07 6.65
C THR A 44 -7.31 16.52 8.11
N THR A 45 -6.08 16.79 8.57
CA THR A 45 -5.86 17.34 9.91
C THR A 45 -6.58 18.68 10.13
N THR A 46 -6.80 19.43 9.06
CA THR A 46 -7.50 20.72 9.10
C THR A 46 -9.00 20.54 9.27
N GLU A 47 -9.62 19.61 8.54
CA GLU A 47 -11.05 19.29 8.67
C GLU A 47 -11.37 18.72 10.05
N ILE A 48 -10.52 17.84 10.57
CA ILE A 48 -10.66 17.33 11.95
C ILE A 48 -10.57 18.47 12.96
N GLY A 49 -9.62 19.40 12.76
CA GLY A 49 -9.47 20.58 13.60
C GLY A 49 -10.71 21.46 13.59
N HIS A 50 -11.27 21.72 12.41
CA HIS A 50 -12.51 22.48 12.26
C HIS A 50 -13.71 21.79 12.92
N ASN A 51 -13.88 20.47 12.69
CA ASN A 51 -15.00 19.70 13.23
C ASN A 51 -15.01 19.64 14.76
N LEU A 52 -13.84 19.63 15.39
CA LEU A 52 -13.68 19.57 16.84
C LEU A 52 -13.35 20.93 17.47
N ASN A 53 -13.29 21.99 16.66
CA ASN A 53 -12.86 23.33 17.08
C ASN A 53 -11.51 23.33 17.83
N ILE A 54 -10.55 22.57 17.32
CA ILE A 54 -9.18 22.44 17.85
C ILE A 54 -8.15 22.82 16.78
N ASP A 55 -7.00 23.31 17.23
CA ASP A 55 -5.92 23.69 16.32
C ASP A 55 -5.33 22.48 15.57
N GLN A 56 -4.99 22.68 14.29
CA GLN A 56 -4.47 21.64 13.39
C GLN A 56 -3.18 21.00 13.93
N SER A 57 -2.31 21.76 14.60
CA SER A 57 -1.07 21.23 15.18
C SER A 57 -1.36 20.28 16.34
N THR A 58 -2.46 20.53 17.08
CA THR A 58 -2.93 19.67 18.17
C THR A 58 -3.44 18.35 17.61
N VAL A 59 -4.24 18.38 16.53
CA VAL A 59 -4.65 17.17 15.79
C VAL A 59 -3.43 16.35 15.34
N SER A 60 -2.46 16.99 14.68
CA SER A 60 -1.24 16.31 14.20
C SER A 60 -0.46 15.63 15.34
N ARG A 61 -0.36 16.30 16.50
CA ARG A 61 0.28 15.73 17.70
C ARG A 61 -0.50 14.54 18.25
N HIS A 62 -1.83 14.59 18.28
CA HIS A 62 -2.67 13.47 18.72
C HIS A 62 -2.59 12.28 17.78
N LEU A 63 -2.70 12.48 16.46
CA LEU A 63 -2.54 11.40 15.47
C LEU A 63 -1.21 10.67 15.62
N ARG A 64 -0.12 11.43 15.82
CA ARG A 64 1.21 10.87 16.06
C ARG A 64 1.29 10.07 17.36
N LYS A 65 0.67 10.55 18.44
CA LYS A 65 0.58 9.81 19.72
C LYS A 65 -0.22 8.52 19.57
N LEU A 66 -1.24 8.49 18.71
CA LEU A 66 -2.04 7.31 18.40
C LEU A 66 -1.34 6.34 17.41
N GLY A 67 -0.19 6.70 16.85
CA GLY A 67 0.48 5.91 15.81
C GLY A 67 -0.24 5.94 14.46
N ILE A 68 -1.19 6.86 14.26
CA ILE A 68 -1.90 7.03 13.00
C ILE A 68 -1.02 7.84 12.06
N VAL A 69 -0.82 7.32 10.86
CA VAL A 69 -0.03 7.95 9.80
C VAL A 69 -0.85 8.05 8.52
N ASN A 70 -0.70 9.16 7.80
CA ASN A 70 -1.34 9.32 6.49
C ASN A 70 -0.57 8.48 5.46
N LYS A 71 -1.28 7.59 4.79
CA LYS A 71 -0.76 6.73 3.72
C LYS A 71 -1.65 6.91 2.50
N LEU A 72 -1.06 6.76 1.32
CA LEU A 72 -1.83 6.61 0.09
C LEU A 72 -2.48 5.24 0.10
N ASP A 73 -3.76 5.19 -0.26
CA ASP A 73 -4.46 3.93 -0.47
C ASP A 73 -3.91 3.18 -1.68
N VAL A 74 -4.16 1.88 -1.69
CA VAL A 74 -3.66 0.96 -2.71
C VAL A 74 -4.66 0.90 -3.86
N TRP A 75 -4.17 1.11 -5.08
CA TRP A 75 -4.95 0.84 -6.28
C TRP A 75 -5.30 -0.64 -6.38
N VAL A 76 -6.59 -0.95 -6.44
CA VAL A 76 -7.10 -2.27 -6.79
C VAL A 76 -7.53 -2.29 -8.27
N PRO A 77 -7.39 -3.42 -8.99
CA PRO A 77 -7.68 -3.45 -10.43
C PRO A 77 -9.12 -3.09 -10.79
N HIS A 78 -10.09 -3.61 -10.03
CA HIS A 78 -11.51 -3.44 -10.29
C HIS A 78 -12.31 -3.51 -8.98
N GLU A 79 -13.42 -2.80 -8.94
CA GLU A 79 -14.47 -3.00 -7.94
C GLU A 79 -15.26 -4.28 -8.30
N LEU A 80 -15.29 -5.24 -7.39
CA LEU A 80 -15.91 -6.54 -7.64
C LEU A 80 -17.39 -6.51 -7.25
N SER A 81 -18.24 -7.10 -8.09
CA SER A 81 -19.60 -7.44 -7.69
C SER A 81 -19.61 -8.57 -6.67
N GLU A 82 -20.69 -8.68 -5.89
CA GLU A 82 -20.87 -9.76 -4.91
C GLU A 82 -20.75 -11.15 -5.57
N LYS A 83 -21.32 -11.31 -6.77
CA LYS A 83 -21.17 -12.53 -7.57
C LYS A 83 -19.70 -12.84 -7.86
N ASN A 84 -18.94 -11.86 -8.35
CA ASN A 84 -17.51 -12.06 -8.67
C ASN A 84 -16.70 -12.40 -7.41
N LEU A 85 -17.07 -11.85 -6.25
CA LEU A 85 -16.44 -12.18 -4.97
C LEU A 85 -16.71 -13.64 -4.59
N MET A 86 -17.97 -14.07 -4.64
CA MET A 86 -18.37 -15.45 -4.33
C MET A 86 -17.74 -16.46 -5.28
N ASP A 87 -17.73 -16.17 -6.59
CA ASP A 87 -17.10 -17.03 -7.60
C ASP A 87 -15.59 -17.18 -7.33
N ARG A 88 -14.91 -16.09 -6.96
CA ARG A 88 -13.48 -16.13 -6.58
C ARG A 88 -13.23 -16.94 -5.32
N ILE A 89 -14.05 -16.78 -4.28
CA ILE A 89 -13.93 -17.54 -3.02
C ILE A 89 -14.11 -19.04 -3.32
N SER A 90 -15.16 -19.39 -4.05
CA SER A 90 -15.47 -20.77 -4.43
C SER A 90 -14.35 -21.42 -5.25
N ALA A 91 -13.82 -20.71 -6.25
CA ALA A 91 -12.69 -21.18 -7.05
C ALA A 91 -11.43 -21.38 -6.20
N CYS A 92 -11.11 -20.44 -5.30
CA CYS A 92 -9.95 -20.54 -4.42
C CYS A 92 -10.06 -21.72 -3.45
N ASP A 93 -11.23 -21.89 -2.81
CA ASP A 93 -11.49 -23.00 -1.88
C ASP A 93 -11.37 -24.37 -2.58
N SER A 94 -11.95 -24.48 -3.78
CA SER A 94 -11.88 -25.69 -4.59
C SER A 94 -10.44 -26.02 -5.00
N LEU A 95 -9.67 -25.03 -5.46
CA LEU A 95 -8.26 -25.21 -5.85
C LEU A 95 -7.38 -25.55 -4.64
N LEU A 96 -7.65 -24.95 -3.48
CA LEU A 96 -6.91 -25.23 -2.25
C LEU A 96 -7.15 -26.67 -1.78
N LYS A 97 -8.41 -27.11 -1.71
CA LYS A 97 -8.78 -28.50 -1.36
C LYS A 97 -8.14 -29.50 -2.32
N ARG A 98 -8.21 -29.23 -3.62
CA ARG A 98 -7.52 -30.06 -4.62
C ARG A 98 -6.01 -30.12 -4.34
N HIS A 99 -5.36 -29.00 -4.07
CA HIS A 99 -3.92 -28.96 -3.82
C HIS A 99 -3.52 -29.74 -2.56
N GLN A 100 -4.32 -29.67 -1.50
CA GLN A 100 -4.11 -30.43 -0.27
C GLN A 100 -4.21 -31.93 -0.49
N ASN A 101 -5.17 -32.38 -1.31
CA ASN A 101 -5.34 -33.79 -1.65
C ASN A 101 -4.25 -34.28 -2.63
N GLU A 102 -3.96 -33.49 -3.66
CA GLU A 102 -3.01 -33.84 -4.71
C GLU A 102 -2.25 -32.59 -5.19
N PRO A 103 -0.99 -32.38 -4.74
CA PRO A 103 -0.20 -31.22 -5.14
C PRO A 103 -0.02 -31.15 -6.66
N PHE A 104 -0.58 -30.12 -7.29
CA PHE A 104 -0.58 -29.96 -8.75
C PHE A 104 0.21 -28.76 -9.27
N LEU A 105 0.76 -27.89 -8.41
CA LEU A 105 1.45 -26.66 -8.84
C LEU A 105 2.65 -26.92 -9.76
N LYS A 106 3.39 -28.01 -9.54
CA LYS A 106 4.52 -28.41 -10.41
C LYS A 106 4.09 -28.92 -11.79
N ARG A 107 2.80 -29.13 -12.01
CA ARG A 107 2.21 -29.54 -13.31
C ARG A 107 1.54 -28.38 -14.03
N MET A 108 1.49 -27.19 -13.42
CA MET A 108 0.81 -26.03 -13.98
C MET A 108 1.74 -25.25 -14.91
N ILE A 109 1.23 -24.95 -16.10
CA ILE A 109 1.79 -23.95 -17.01
C ILE A 109 0.82 -22.77 -16.98
N THR A 110 1.36 -21.56 -16.83
CA THR A 110 0.59 -20.32 -16.88
C THR A 110 1.19 -19.40 -17.94
N GLY A 111 0.36 -18.62 -18.60
CA GLY A 111 0.81 -17.59 -19.52
C GLY A 111 -0.12 -16.39 -19.51
N ASP A 112 0.43 -15.25 -19.94
CA ASP A 112 -0.27 -13.98 -20.02
C ASP A 112 0.41 -13.08 -21.06
N GLU A 113 -0.28 -12.03 -21.46
CA GLU A 113 0.20 -11.01 -22.38
C GLU A 113 0.54 -9.71 -21.66
N LYS A 114 1.69 -9.11 -22.02
CA LYS A 114 2.10 -7.82 -21.48
C LYS A 114 2.56 -6.88 -22.58
N TRP A 115 2.00 -5.66 -22.59
CA TRP A 115 2.59 -4.56 -23.34
C TRP A 115 3.89 -4.10 -22.69
N ILE A 116 4.97 -4.11 -23.47
CA ILE A 116 6.27 -3.56 -23.10
C ILE A 116 6.47 -2.25 -23.86
N VAL A 117 6.69 -1.18 -23.13
CA VAL A 117 6.92 0.17 -23.68
C VAL A 117 8.43 0.39 -23.83
N TYR A 118 8.87 0.93 -24.97
CA TYR A 118 10.30 1.19 -25.21
C TYR A 118 10.87 2.26 -24.27
N ASN A 119 10.12 3.34 -24.02
CA ASN A 119 10.52 4.40 -23.11
C ASN A 119 9.58 4.46 -21.90
N ASN A 120 9.95 3.77 -20.82
CA ASN A 120 9.20 3.76 -19.57
C ASN A 120 9.67 4.90 -18.64
N VAL A 121 9.24 6.13 -18.94
CA VAL A 121 9.60 7.30 -18.13
C VAL A 121 8.85 7.26 -16.79
N SER A 122 9.59 7.29 -15.70
CA SER A 122 9.04 7.41 -14.34
C SER A 122 9.60 8.65 -13.64
N ARG A 123 8.77 9.28 -12.81
CA ARG A 123 9.23 10.37 -11.93
C ARG A 123 10.12 9.77 -10.84
N LYS A 124 11.31 10.36 -10.66
CA LYS A 124 12.24 9.99 -9.60
C LYS A 124 12.26 11.08 -8.54
N ARG A 125 12.46 10.68 -7.28
CA ARG A 125 12.76 11.62 -6.20
C ARG A 125 14.25 11.95 -6.27
N SER A 126 14.59 13.22 -6.24
CA SER A 126 15.95 13.72 -6.15
C SER A 126 16.17 14.42 -4.81
N TRP A 127 17.40 14.41 -4.32
CA TRP A 127 17.82 15.23 -3.20
C TRP A 127 18.17 16.63 -3.73
N SER A 128 17.53 17.68 -3.21
CA SER A 128 17.78 19.07 -3.60
C SER A 128 17.74 19.98 -2.38
N LYS A 129 18.36 21.17 -2.48
CA LYS A 129 18.30 22.18 -1.41
C LYS A 129 16.90 22.80 -1.33
N ARG A 130 16.53 23.34 -0.16
CA ARG A 130 15.18 23.88 0.09
C ARG A 130 14.74 24.99 -0.88
N SER A 131 15.69 25.79 -1.38
CA SER A 131 15.43 26.90 -2.31
C SER A 131 15.68 26.55 -3.78
N GLU A 132 16.05 25.31 -4.07
CA GLU A 132 16.40 24.87 -5.42
C GLU A 132 15.15 24.38 -6.17
N ALA A 133 15.04 24.74 -7.45
CA ALA A 133 13.95 24.27 -8.28
C ALA A 133 14.02 22.75 -8.47
N ALA A 134 12.86 22.10 -8.53
CA ALA A 134 12.80 20.68 -8.83
C ALA A 134 13.32 20.41 -10.26
N GLN A 135 14.06 19.33 -10.42
CA GLN A 135 14.50 18.89 -11.75
C GLN A 135 13.29 18.53 -12.63
N THR A 136 13.31 18.99 -13.87
CA THR A 136 12.26 18.72 -14.85
C THR A 136 12.57 17.43 -15.61
N ILE A 137 11.54 16.60 -15.79
CA ILE A 137 11.60 15.38 -16.62
C ILE A 137 10.43 15.45 -17.60
N ALA A 138 10.73 15.32 -18.90
CA ALA A 138 9.70 15.29 -19.93
C ALA A 138 8.77 14.08 -19.71
N LYS A 139 7.46 14.30 -19.81
CA LYS A 139 6.46 13.21 -19.73
C LYS A 139 6.58 12.34 -20.99
N ALA A 140 6.33 11.03 -20.86
CA ALA A 140 6.21 10.15 -22.02
C ALA A 140 5.08 10.64 -22.95
N GLU A 141 5.27 10.44 -24.26
CA GLU A 141 4.29 10.76 -25.30
C GLU A 141 2.97 9.96 -25.10
N LEU A 142 1.85 10.49 -25.60
CA LEU A 142 0.51 9.87 -25.47
C LEU A 142 0.42 8.47 -26.10
N HIS A 143 1.17 8.23 -27.19
CA HIS A 143 1.17 6.97 -27.94
C HIS A 143 2.58 6.38 -27.97
N PRO A 144 3.08 5.88 -26.83
CA PRO A 144 4.45 5.42 -26.77
C PRO A 144 4.63 4.16 -27.61
N LYS A 145 5.78 4.02 -28.26
CA LYS A 145 6.10 2.80 -28.99
C LYS A 145 6.07 1.62 -28.01
N LYS A 146 5.33 0.57 -28.37
CA LYS A 146 5.16 -0.63 -27.55
C LYS A 146 5.14 -1.90 -28.40
N ILE A 147 5.55 -3.00 -27.78
CA ILE A 147 5.48 -4.36 -28.33
C ILE A 147 4.70 -5.24 -27.36
N MET A 148 4.01 -6.26 -27.87
CA MET A 148 3.28 -7.21 -27.05
C MET A 148 4.15 -8.44 -26.81
N LEU A 149 4.40 -8.77 -25.55
CA LEU A 149 5.01 -10.02 -25.12
C LEU A 149 3.90 -11.00 -24.74
N SER A 150 3.88 -12.17 -25.36
CA SER A 150 3.16 -13.34 -24.84
C SER A 150 4.19 -14.26 -24.19
N ILE A 151 3.96 -14.67 -22.93
CA ILE A 151 4.91 -15.49 -22.18
C ILE A 151 4.19 -16.62 -21.46
N TRP A 152 4.75 -17.83 -21.51
CA TRP A 152 4.31 -19.00 -20.77
C TRP A 152 5.45 -19.53 -19.91
N ARG A 153 5.13 -19.88 -18.68
CA ARG A 153 6.08 -20.37 -17.69
C ARG A 153 5.49 -21.48 -16.83
N ASP A 154 6.37 -22.34 -16.36
CA ASP A 154 6.08 -23.34 -15.35
C ASP A 154 6.85 -23.03 -14.05
N TRP A 155 6.93 -24.01 -13.16
CA TRP A 155 7.68 -23.90 -11.91
C TRP A 155 9.20 -23.90 -12.10
N LYS A 156 9.72 -24.37 -13.25
CA LYS A 156 11.16 -24.42 -13.56
C LYS A 156 11.64 -23.16 -14.27
N GLY A 157 10.80 -22.52 -15.09
CA GLY A 157 11.21 -21.35 -15.84
C GLY A 157 10.25 -20.97 -16.97
N ILE A 158 10.78 -20.23 -17.95
CA ILE A 158 10.04 -19.85 -19.15
C ILE A 158 9.99 -21.06 -20.08
N VAL A 159 8.78 -21.47 -20.47
CA VAL A 159 8.55 -22.58 -21.40
C VAL A 159 8.56 -22.06 -22.83
N TYR A 160 7.89 -20.93 -23.06
CA TYR A 160 7.77 -20.31 -24.37
C TYR A 160 7.52 -18.81 -24.21
N TYR A 161 8.02 -18.02 -25.16
CA TYR A 161 7.65 -16.61 -25.26
C TYR A 161 7.67 -16.18 -26.72
N GLU A 162 6.90 -15.15 -27.03
CA GLU A 162 6.89 -14.52 -28.34
C GLU A 162 6.71 -13.01 -28.20
N LEU A 163 7.56 -12.26 -28.90
CA LEU A 163 7.39 -10.82 -29.07
C LEU A 163 6.68 -10.57 -30.39
N LEU A 164 5.49 -9.99 -30.33
CA LEU A 164 4.76 -9.61 -31.52
C LEU A 164 5.39 -8.35 -32.14
N PRO A 165 5.38 -8.25 -33.48
CA PRO A 165 5.82 -7.04 -34.17
C PRO A 165 5.09 -5.79 -33.69
N PHE A 166 5.68 -4.62 -33.96
CA PHE A 166 5.12 -3.33 -33.58
C PHE A 166 3.65 -3.19 -34.00
N ASN A 167 2.82 -2.70 -33.08
CA ASN A 167 1.38 -2.50 -33.26
C ASN A 167 0.58 -3.76 -33.66
N LYS A 168 1.10 -4.97 -33.43
CA LYS A 168 0.33 -6.20 -33.54
C LYS A 168 -0.20 -6.61 -32.17
N THR A 169 -1.46 -7.05 -32.16
CA THR A 169 -2.16 -7.59 -30.99
C THR A 169 -2.39 -9.08 -31.15
N ILE A 170 -2.62 -9.76 -30.03
CA ILE A 170 -3.10 -11.13 -30.03
C ILE A 170 -4.54 -11.17 -30.56
N ASN A 171 -4.77 -12.08 -31.49
CA ASN A 171 -6.10 -12.50 -31.94
C ASN A 171 -6.22 -14.01 -31.74
N SER A 172 -7.41 -14.55 -31.97
CA SER A 172 -7.68 -15.99 -31.77
C SER A 172 -6.75 -16.88 -32.59
N THR A 173 -6.52 -16.57 -33.87
CA THR A 173 -5.66 -17.39 -34.74
C THR A 173 -4.21 -17.40 -34.26
N LYS A 174 -3.68 -16.24 -33.84
CA LYS A 174 -2.34 -16.12 -33.29
C LYS A 174 -2.22 -16.87 -31.97
N TYR A 175 -3.18 -16.73 -31.08
CA TYR A 175 -3.20 -17.43 -29.79
C TYR A 175 -3.20 -18.95 -29.98
N CYS A 176 -4.07 -19.49 -30.84
CA CYS A 176 -4.09 -20.92 -31.18
C CYS A 176 -2.75 -21.39 -31.76
N SER A 177 -2.12 -20.58 -32.62
CA SER A 177 -0.80 -20.91 -33.17
C SER A 177 0.32 -20.93 -32.11
N GLN A 178 0.19 -20.15 -31.04
CA GLN A 178 1.12 -20.13 -29.93
C GLN A 178 0.91 -21.35 -29.02
N LEU A 179 -0.35 -21.70 -28.73
CA LEU A 179 -0.67 -22.92 -27.98
C LEU A 179 -0.13 -24.17 -28.66
N ALA A 180 -0.23 -24.27 -29.99
CA ALA A 180 0.34 -25.38 -30.74
C ALA A 180 1.88 -25.47 -30.68
N LYS A 181 2.56 -24.39 -30.28
CA LYS A 181 4.02 -24.35 -30.09
C LYS A 181 4.46 -24.62 -28.66
N LEU A 182 3.54 -24.60 -27.70
CA LEU A 182 3.83 -25.00 -26.32
C LEU A 182 4.15 -26.50 -26.33
N LYS A 183 5.39 -26.82 -25.95
CA LYS A 183 5.89 -28.20 -25.81
C LYS A 183 5.85 -28.62 -24.35
#